data_AF-A0A8J6NPL3-F1
#
_entry.id   AF-A0A8J6NPL3-F1
#
_cell.length_a   1.000
_cell.length_b   1.000
_cell.length_c   1.000
_cell.angle_alpha   90.00
_cell.angle_beta   90.00
_cell.angle_gamma   90.00
#
_symmetry.space_group_name_H-M   'P 1'
#
loop_
_entity.id
_entity.type
_entity.pdbx_description
1 polymer ?
#
loop_
_entity_poly.entity_id
_entity_poly.type
_entity_poly.pdbx_seq_one_letter_code
_entity_poly.pdbx_strand_id
1 'polypeptide(L)' 'MKTEKYLNEEELIRKAIDVLLQELGPVETARFVNLPRPKRIESVKRHRQWQKALDKDQFIKEIFG' A
#
# COMPACT_ATOMS: atom_id res chain seq x y z
N MET A 1 21.75 -7.53 16.13
CA MET A 1 20.66 -7.52 15.15
C MET A 1 20.00 -8.89 15.18
N LYS A 2 18.70 -8.98 15.49
CA LYS A 2 17.98 -10.25 15.38
C LYS A 2 17.93 -10.61 13.90
N THR A 3 18.45 -11.78 13.54
CA THR A 3 18.41 -12.30 12.18
C THR A 3 16.96 -12.66 11.88
N GLU A 4 16.21 -11.73 11.28
CA GLU A 4 14.85 -12.02 10.80
C GLU A 4 14.97 -13.06 9.69
N LYS A 5 14.68 -14.32 10.04
CA LYS A 5 14.61 -15.42 9.09
C LYS A 5 13.29 -15.23 8.33
N TYR A 6 13.37 -14.69 7.13
CA TYR A 6 12.20 -14.54 6.25
C TYR A 6 11.55 -15.90 6.03
N LEU A 7 10.22 -15.93 6.11
CA LEU A 7 9.43 -17.09 5.68
C LEU A 7 9.65 -17.28 4.18
N ASN A 8 9.61 -18.53 3.72
CA ASN A 8 9.50 -18.76 2.29
C ASN A 8 8.13 -18.25 1.79
N GLU A 9 8.03 -18.04 0.48
CA GLU A 9 6.86 -17.41 -0.12
C GLU A 9 5.56 -18.21 0.11
N GLU A 10 5.62 -19.53 0.00
CA GLU A 10 4.46 -20.41 0.21
C GLU A 10 3.96 -20.37 1.65
N GLU A 11 4.87 -20.42 2.63
CA GLU A 11 4.56 -20.32 4.06
C GLU A 11 3.95 -18.98 4.40
N LEU A 12 4.49 -17.90 3.83
CA LEU A 12 3.97 -16.55 4.02
C LEU A 12 2.55 -16.43 3.45
N ILE A 13 2.32 -16.92 2.22
CA ILE A 13 1.01 -16.86 1.56
C ILE A 13 -0.01 -17.66 2.37
N ARG A 14 0.31 -18.90 2.77
CA ARG A 14 -0.60 -19.74 3.56
C ARG A 14 -1.00 -19.04 4.86
N LYS A 15 -0.01 -18.57 5.61
CA LYS A 15 -0.25 -17.89 6.89
C LYS A 15 -1.08 -16.60 6.72
N ALA A 16 -0.85 -15.86 5.64
CA ALA A 16 -1.63 -14.66 5.34
C ALA A 16 -3.09 -15.00 5.02
N ILE A 17 -3.34 -16.03 4.20
CA ILE A 17 -4.70 -16.47 3.88
C ILE A 17 -5.43 -16.97 5.14
N ASP A 18 -4.76 -17.74 6.01
CA ASP A 18 -5.35 -18.22 7.26
C ASP A 18 -5.80 -17.06 8.15
N VAL A 19 -4.96 -16.03 8.30
CA VAL A 19 -5.31 -14.81 9.06
C VAL A 19 -6.47 -14.07 8.40
N LEU A 20 -6.46 -13.91 7.07
CA LEU A 20 -7.56 -13.24 6.37
C LEU A 20 -8.88 -13.98 6.52
N LEU A 21 -8.87 -15.32 6.40
CA LEU A 21 -10.06 -16.16 6.60
C LEU A 21 -10.60 -16.04 8.01
N GLN A 22 -9.72 -15.99 9.01
CA GLN A 22 -10.12 -15.83 10.41
C GLN A 22 -10.75 -14.46 10.69
N GLU A 23 -10.15 -13.39 10.18
CA GLU A 23 -10.55 -12.02 10.54
C GLU A 23 -11.66 -11.45 9.65
N LEU A 24 -11.68 -11.82 8.36
CA LEU A 24 -12.60 -11.28 7.37
C LEU A 24 -13.69 -12.27 6.95
N GLY A 25 -13.48 -13.57 7.22
CA GLY A 25 -14.32 -14.62 6.68
C GLY A 25 -14.06 -14.88 5.19
N PRO A 26 -14.61 -15.99 4.66
CA PRO A 26 -14.28 -16.48 3.31
C PRO A 26 -14.69 -15.52 2.19
N VAL A 27 -15.82 -14.82 2.33
CA VAL A 27 -16.35 -13.93 1.29
C VAL A 27 -15.48 -12.69 1.13
N GLU A 28 -15.19 -11.98 2.24
CA GLU A 28 -14.36 -10.78 2.17
C GLU A 28 -12.89 -11.11 1.91
N THR A 29 -12.40 -12.29 2.33
CA THR A 29 -11.07 -12.77 1.94
C THR A 29 -10.96 -12.95 0.43
N ALA A 30 -11.93 -13.63 -0.18
CA ALA A 30 -11.97 -13.83 -1.63
C ALA A 30 -12.05 -12.48 -2.36
N ARG A 31 -12.85 -11.53 -1.86
CA ARG A 31 -12.91 -10.17 -2.40
C ARG A 31 -11.57 -9.45 -2.29
N PHE A 32 -10.91 -9.50 -1.12
CA PHE A 32 -9.63 -8.84 -0.85
C PHE A 32 -8.52 -9.32 -1.79
N VAL A 33 -8.38 -10.64 -1.94
CA VAL A 33 -7.36 -11.24 -2.83
C VAL A 33 -7.58 -10.83 -4.29
N ASN A 34 -8.84 -10.62 -4.68
CA ASN A 34 -9.23 -10.20 -6.02
C ASN A 34 -9.38 -8.67 -6.18
N LEU A 35 -9.02 -7.87 -5.18
CA LEU A 35 -9.11 -6.41 -5.30
C LEU A 35 -8.25 -5.94 -6.48
N PRO A 36 -8.83 -5.18 -7.43
CA PRO A 36 -8.06 -4.66 -8.54
C PRO A 36 -6.96 -3.76 -7.99
N ARG A 37 -5.71 -4.07 -8.32
CA ARG A 37 -4.61 -3.19 -7.97
C ARG A 37 -4.91 -1.81 -8.57
N PRO A 38 -4.82 -0.72 -7.79
CA PRO A 38 -5.00 0.61 -8.34
C PRO A 38 -4.03 0.76 -9.51
N LYS A 39 -4.57 1.12 -10.69
CA LYS A 39 -3.75 1.30 -11.88
C LYS A 39 -2.65 2.30 -11.54
N ARG A 40 -1.41 1.95 -11.87
CA ARG A 40 -0.28 2.87 -11.72
C ARG A 40 -0.65 4.16 -12.44
N ILE A 41 -0.80 5.24 -11.69
CA ILE A 41 -0.92 6.57 -12.26
C ILE A 41 0.46 6.89 -12.84
N GLU A 42 0.47 7.36 -14.09
CA GLU A 42 1.69 7.83 -14.73
C GLU A 42 2.37 8.89 -13.84
N SER A 43 3.70 8.83 -13.74
CA SER A 43 4.47 9.58 -12.75
C SER A 43 4.21 11.09 -12.78
N VAL A 44 4.08 11.70 -13.96
CA VAL A 44 3.77 13.12 -14.14
C VAL A 44 2.35 13.43 -13.70
N LYS A 45 1.36 12.61 -14.06
CA LYS A 45 -0.02 12.77 -13.57
C LYS A 45 -0.09 12.72 -12.04
N ARG A 46 0.60 11.76 -11.42
CA ARG A 46 0.70 11.65 -9.96
C ARG A 46 1.36 12.88 -9.34
N HIS A 47 2.46 13.34 -9.92
CA HIS A 47 3.16 14.54 -9.43
C HIS A 47 2.27 15.79 -9.52
N ARG A 48 1.54 15.97 -10.62
CA ARG A 48 0.60 17.09 -10.78
C ARG A 48 -0.55 17.05 -9.77
N GLN A 49 -1.08 15.85 -9.48
CA GLN A 49 -2.10 15.70 -8.43
C GLN A 49 -1.55 16.08 -7.07
N TRP A 50 -0.34 15.64 -6.75
CA TRP A 50 0.35 16.04 -5.52
C TRP A 50 0.56 17.57 -5.46
N GLN A 51 1.07 18.19 -6.53
CA GLN A 51 1.26 19.64 -6.59
C GLN A 51 -0.04 20.43 -6.39
N LYS A 52 -1.17 19.93 -6.92
CA LYS A 52 -2.49 20.56 -6.76
C LYS A 52 -3.02 20.50 -5.32
N ALA A 53 -2.57 19.52 -4.54
CA ALA A 53 -2.98 19.36 -3.15
C ALA A 53 -2.17 20.21 -2.17
N LEU A 54 -1.11 20.88 -2.62
CA LEU A 54 -0.26 21.71 -1.79
C LEU A 54 -0.79 23.13 -1.66
N ASP A 55 -0.69 23.68 -0.46
CA ASP A 55 -0.62 25.13 -0.27
C ASP A 55 0.80 25.58 -0.69
N LYS A 56 0.86 26.39 -1.74
CA LYS A 56 2.13 26.82 -2.34
C LYS A 56 2.94 27.69 -1.38
N ASP A 57 2.28 28.58 -0.64
CA ASP A 57 2.96 29.57 0.18
C ASP A 57 3.52 28.90 1.43
N GLN A 58 2.75 27.97 2.02
CA GLN A 58 3.24 27.12 3.11
C GLN A 58 4.42 26.25 2.65
N PHE A 59 4.28 25.57 1.51
CA PHE A 59 5.31 24.66 1.01
C PHE A 59 6.64 25.37 0.72
N ILE A 60 6.59 26.54 0.05
CA ILE A 60 7.80 27.32 -0.25
C ILE A 60 8.47 27.78 1.05
N LYS A 61 7.68 28.21 2.03
CA LYS A 61 8.22 28.61 3.34
C LYS A 61 8.88 27.45 4.09
N GLU A 62 8.32 26.24 4.04
CA GLU A 62 8.92 25.07 4.69
C GLU A 62 10.22 24.60 4.03
N ILE A 63 10.37 24.79 2.71
CA ILE A 63 11.56 24.35 1.97
C ILE A 63 12.68 25.39 1.95
N PHE A 64 12.34 26.68 1.87
CA PHE A 64 13.29 27.76 1.66
C PHE A 64 13.37 28.78 2.82
N GLY A 65 12.51 28.64 3.83
CA GLY A 65 12.46 29.52 5.00
C GLY A 65 13.35 29.07 6.16
#